data_AF-A0A821BFS7-F1
#
_entry.id   AF-A0A821BFS7-F1
#
_cell.length_a   1.000
_cell.length_b   1.000
_cell.length_c   1.000
_cell.angle_alpha   90.00
_cell.angle_beta   90.00
_cell.angle_gamma   90.00
#
_symmetry.space_group_name_H-M   'P 1'
#
loop_
_entity.id
_entity.type
_entity.pdbx_description
1 polymer ?
#
loop_
_entity_poly.entity_id
_entity_poly.type
_entity_poly.pdbx_seq_one_letter_code
_entity_poly.pdbx_strand_id
1 'polypeptide(L)'
;MEKQCPTIYKLLYVCIAAPLLFSVYFQFMTIRHARSCFVIFILLEILFSLISLKLGLLGALNLHFLIGAFEGTWFVVVSQSNHVVMEVSYDDSKLSWFQLQLKGTCNIIESPFNDWFTGHLNFQIEHHLFSTMPRHNLYKNPIGHNGIMPKI
;
A
#
# COMPACT_ATOMS: atom_id res chain seq x y z
N MET A 1 -25.86 -14.88 -10.30
CA MET A 1 -24.89 -14.65 -11.40
C MET A 1 -24.38 -13.24 -11.28
N GLU A 2 -23.30 -13.06 -10.52
CA GLU A 2 -22.65 -11.76 -10.38
C GLU A 2 -21.96 -11.43 -11.70
N LYS A 3 -22.33 -10.32 -12.35
CA LYS A 3 -21.69 -9.88 -13.60
C LYS A 3 -20.24 -9.54 -13.27
N GLN A 4 -19.33 -10.46 -13.55
CA GLN A 4 -17.90 -10.25 -13.38
C GLN A 4 -17.49 -9.09 -14.29
N CYS A 5 -17.16 -7.94 -13.69
CA CYS A 5 -16.71 -6.76 -14.42
C CYS A 5 -15.54 -7.17 -15.33
N PRO A 6 -15.57 -6.85 -16.64
CA PRO A 6 -14.56 -7.32 -17.57
C PRO A 6 -13.16 -6.95 -17.08
N THR A 7 -12.22 -7.90 -17.16
CA THR A 7 -10.84 -7.78 -16.64
C THR A 7 -10.17 -6.46 -17.03
N ILE A 8 -10.49 -5.92 -18.20
CA ILE A 8 -9.96 -4.65 -18.69
C ILE A 8 -10.38 -3.44 -17.85
N TYR A 9 -11.61 -3.39 -17.33
CA TYR A 9 -12.07 -2.27 -16.49
C TYR A 9 -11.42 -2.31 -15.12
N LYS A 10 -11.20 -3.52 -14.57
CA LYS A 10 -10.43 -3.68 -13.33
C LYS A 10 -8.98 -3.22 -13.52
N LEU A 11 -8.36 -3.58 -14.64
CA LEU A 11 -7.00 -3.16 -14.98
C LEU A 11 -6.92 -1.63 -15.16
N LEU A 12 -7.84 -1.03 -15.91
CA LEU A 12 -7.91 0.42 -16.10
C LEU A 12 -8.13 1.17 -14.77
N TYR A 13 -8.97 0.63 -13.89
CA TYR A 13 -9.20 1.21 -12.58
C TYR A 13 -7.94 1.16 -11.70
N VAL A 14 -7.32 -0.01 -11.59
CA VAL A 14 -6.13 -0.23 -10.75
C VAL A 14 -4.89 0.51 -11.28
N CYS A 15 -4.69 0.53 -12.60
CA CYS A 15 -3.47 1.06 -13.21
C CYS A 15 -3.57 2.54 -13.63
N ILE A 16 -4.77 3.11 -13.73
CA ILE A 16 -4.95 4.48 -14.25
C ILE A 16 -5.85 5.33 -13.35
N ALA A 17 -7.08 4.89 -13.10
CA ALA A 17 -8.06 5.74 -12.39
C ALA A 17 -7.71 5.93 -10.90
N ALA A 18 -7.44 4.85 -10.17
CA ALA A 18 -7.09 4.91 -8.75
C ALA A 18 -5.75 5.64 -8.50
N PRO A 19 -4.69 5.43 -9.29
CA PRO A 19 -3.42 6.16 -9.15
C PRO A 19 -3.55 7.68 -9.34
N LEU A 20 -4.31 8.11 -10.36
CA LEU A 20 -4.52 9.52 -10.62
C LEU A 20 -5.40 10.17 -9.54
N LEU A 21 -6.46 9.48 -9.11
CA LEU A 21 -7.31 9.94 -8.00
C LEU A 21 -6.49 10.08 -6.71
N PHE A 22 -5.65 9.09 -6.41
CA PHE A 22 -4.76 9.11 -5.25
C PHE A 22 -3.77 10.27 -5.34
N SER A 23 -3.19 10.52 -6.51
CA SER A 23 -2.27 11.65 -6.75
C SER A 23 -2.93 12.99 -6.43
N VAL A 24 -4.13 13.23 -6.96
CA VAL A 24 -4.87 14.48 -6.71
C VAL A 24 -5.29 14.59 -5.25
N TYR A 25 -5.77 13.50 -4.65
CA TYR A 25 -6.12 13.46 -3.23
C TYR A 25 -4.93 13.76 -2.33
N PHE A 26 -3.75 13.21 -2.63
CA PHE A 26 -2.53 13.47 -1.88
C PHE A 26 -2.12 14.93 -1.95
N GLN A 27 -2.20 15.57 -3.12
CA GLN A 27 -1.97 17.02 -3.24
C GLN A 27 -2.93 17.83 -2.36
N PHE A 28 -4.22 17.51 -2.38
CA PHE A 28 -5.21 18.15 -1.53
C PHE A 28 -4.88 17.96 -0.03
N MET A 29 -4.49 16.74 0.37
CA MET A 29 -4.14 16.44 1.76
C MET A 29 -2.87 17.14 2.21
N THR A 30 -1.84 17.24 1.35
CA THR A 30 -0.61 17.98 1.61
C THR A 30 -0.90 19.46 1.81
N ILE A 31 -1.75 20.07 0.98
CA ILE A 31 -2.17 21.47 1.15
C ILE A 31 -2.96 21.64 2.47
N ARG A 32 -3.92 20.74 2.74
CA ARG A 32 -4.73 20.78 3.97
C ARG A 32 -3.87 20.68 5.23
N HIS A 33 -2.81 19.88 5.21
CA HIS A 33 -1.91 19.66 6.35
C HIS A 33 -0.60 20.45 6.25
N ALA A 34 -0.47 21.40 5.32
CA ALA A 34 0.75 22.16 5.10
C ALA A 34 1.23 22.88 6.37
N ARG A 35 0.31 23.28 7.26
CA ARG A 35 0.66 23.89 8.55
C ARG A 35 1.29 22.90 9.53
N SER A 36 0.82 21.65 9.54
CA SER A 36 1.36 20.59 10.41
C SER A 36 2.67 20.01 9.88
N CYS A 37 2.89 20.09 8.57
CA CYS A 37 4.06 19.53 7.87
C CYS A 37 4.87 20.62 7.14
N PHE A 38 4.96 21.83 7.72
CA PHE A 38 5.49 23.01 7.03
C PHE A 38 6.92 22.85 6.50
N VAL A 39 7.79 22.17 7.24
CA VAL A 39 9.18 21.91 6.79
C VAL A 39 9.19 21.06 5.53
N ILE A 40 8.41 19.97 5.51
CA ILE A 40 8.30 19.07 4.36
C ILE A 40 7.73 19.84 3.16
N PHE A 41 6.70 20.66 3.40
CA PHE A 41 6.09 21.49 2.36
C PHE A 41 7.11 22.44 1.71
N ILE A 42 7.90 23.17 2.49
CA ILE A 42 8.97 24.04 1.96
C ILE A 42 9.99 23.25 1.13
N LEU A 43 10.43 22.09 1.63
CA LEU A 43 11.41 21.27 0.91
C LEU A 43 10.89 20.80 -0.45
N LEU A 44 9.61 20.43 -0.52
CA LEU A 44 8.95 20.04 -1.77
C LEU A 44 8.82 21.21 -2.75
N GLU A 45 8.49 22.41 -2.28
CA GLU A 45 8.41 23.62 -3.11
C GLU A 45 9.77 24.04 -3.66
N ILE A 46 10.83 23.97 -2.84
CA ILE A 46 12.21 24.23 -3.28
C ILE A 46 12.60 23.20 -4.34
N LEU A 47 12.35 21.91 -4.11
CA LEU A 47 12.65 20.85 -5.07
C LEU A 47 11.91 21.07 -6.40
N PHE A 48 10.61 21.37 -6.35
CA PHE A 48 9.81 21.66 -7.55
C PHE A 48 10.34 22.88 -8.31
N SER A 49 10.75 23.92 -7.59
CA SER A 49 11.36 25.13 -8.19
C SER A 49 12.68 24.81 -8.89
N LEU A 50 13.56 24.03 -8.26
CA LEU A 50 14.83 23.59 -8.86
C LEU A 50 14.62 22.73 -10.11
N ILE A 51 13.62 21.84 -10.10
CA ILE A 51 13.25 21.03 -11.27
C ILE A 51 12.69 21.93 -12.38
N SER A 52 11.86 22.92 -12.03
CA SER A 52 11.27 23.88 -12.97
C SER A 52 12.32 24.74 -13.67
N LEU A 53 13.40 25.12 -12.97
CA LEU A 53 14.53 25.82 -13.58
C LEU A 53 15.25 24.97 -14.63
N LYS A 54 15.28 23.64 -14.46
CA LYS A 54 15.98 22.72 -15.36
C LYS A 54 15.14 22.26 -16.54
N LEU A 55 13.86 21.98 -16.32
CA LEU A 55 12.95 21.37 -17.31
C LEU A 55 11.90 22.34 -17.87
N GLY A 56 11.85 23.56 -17.34
CA GLY A 56 10.72 24.48 -17.54
C GLY A 56 9.49 24.07 -16.73
N LEU A 57 8.53 24.99 -16.59
CA LEU A 57 7.31 24.75 -15.80
C LEU A 57 6.50 23.56 -16.33
N LEU A 58 6.31 23.46 -17.65
CA LEU A 58 5.58 22.35 -18.26
C LEU A 58 6.29 21.01 -18.04
N GLY A 59 7.62 20.98 -18.12
CA GLY A 59 8.41 19.78 -17.85
C GLY A 59 8.32 19.34 -16.39
N ALA A 60 8.37 20.28 -15.45
CA ALA A 60 8.20 20.01 -14.02
C ALA A 60 6.80 19.50 -13.68
N LEU A 61 5.74 20.10 -14.26
CA LEU A 61 4.36 19.63 -14.09
C LEU A 61 4.18 18.21 -14.64
N ASN A 62 4.67 17.94 -15.85
CA ASN A 62 4.62 16.60 -16.44
C ASN A 62 5.34 15.57 -15.56
N LEU A 63 6.55 15.89 -15.10
CA LEU A 63 7.30 15.01 -14.21
C LEU A 63 6.56 14.77 -12.89
N HIS A 64 5.97 15.81 -12.30
CA HIS A 64 5.20 15.71 -11.07
C HIS A 64 4.01 14.75 -11.21
N PHE A 65 3.22 14.88 -12.28
CA PHE A 65 2.09 13.97 -12.52
C PHE A 65 2.54 12.54 -12.87
N LEU A 66 3.67 12.36 -13.56
CA LEU A 66 4.22 11.03 -13.83
C LEU A 66 4.69 10.32 -12.56
N ILE A 67 5.39 11.04 -11.67
CA ILE A 67 5.80 10.51 -10.36
C ILE A 67 4.56 10.16 -9.54
N GLY A 68 3.56 11.06 -9.49
CA GLY A 68 2.30 10.80 -8.80
C GLY A 68 1.58 9.57 -9.32
N ALA A 69 1.48 9.39 -10.64
CA ALA A 69 0.86 8.20 -11.23
C ALA A 69 1.63 6.91 -10.87
N PHE A 70 2.96 6.96 -10.86
CA PHE A 70 3.79 5.85 -10.41
C PHE A 70 3.55 5.53 -8.93
N GLU A 71 3.62 6.54 -8.05
CA GLU A 71 3.39 6.41 -6.61
C GLU A 71 1.98 5.90 -6.29
N GLY A 72 0.96 6.43 -6.97
CA GLY A 72 -0.42 5.99 -6.79
C GLY A 72 -0.63 4.55 -7.23
N THR A 73 -0.05 4.13 -8.36
CA THR A 73 -0.10 2.73 -8.83
C THR A 73 0.58 1.82 -7.83
N TRP A 74 1.75 2.25 -7.38
CA TRP A 74 2.54 1.57 -6.38
C TRP A 74 1.76 1.35 -5.07
N PHE A 75 1.17 2.41 -4.53
CA PHE A 75 0.35 2.37 -3.33
C PHE A 75 -0.88 1.45 -3.51
N VAL A 76 -1.58 1.55 -4.64
CA VAL A 76 -2.74 0.70 -4.93
C VAL A 76 -2.32 -0.77 -5.00
N VAL A 77 -1.23 -1.11 -5.69
CA VAL A 77 -0.76 -2.50 -5.75
C VAL A 77 -0.44 -3.03 -4.36
N VAL A 78 0.35 -2.30 -3.56
CA VAL A 78 0.71 -2.73 -2.20
C VAL A 78 -0.52 -2.86 -1.31
N SER A 79 -1.40 -1.86 -1.26
CA SER A 79 -2.62 -1.91 -0.43
C SER A 79 -3.55 -3.03 -0.86
N GLN A 80 -3.78 -3.23 -2.16
CA GLN A 80 -4.64 -4.28 -2.66
C GLN A 80 -4.08 -5.68 -2.39
N SER A 81 -2.76 -5.89 -2.53
CA SER A 81 -2.12 -7.16 -2.17
C SER A 81 -2.32 -7.51 -0.69
N ASN A 82 -2.39 -6.51 0.19
CA ASN A 82 -2.64 -6.69 1.62
C ASN A 82 -4.12 -6.87 1.98
N HIS A 83 -5.04 -6.54 1.08
CA HIS A 83 -6.48 -6.75 1.25
C HIS A 83 -6.98 -8.05 0.60
N VAL A 84 -6.05 -8.95 0.19
CA VAL A 84 -6.41 -10.31 -0.22
C VAL A 84 -6.79 -11.10 1.04
N VAL A 85 -8.08 -11.11 1.31
CA VAL A 85 -8.65 -11.86 2.43
C VAL A 85 -8.83 -13.33 2.04
N MET A 86 -8.60 -14.19 3.02
CA MET A 86 -8.91 -15.61 2.94
C MET A 86 -10.39 -15.82 3.31
N GLU A 87 -10.82 -17.07 3.39
CA GLU A 87 -12.21 -17.42 3.69
C GLU A 87 -12.71 -16.74 4.97
N VAL A 88 -13.73 -15.89 4.84
CA VAL A 88 -14.35 -15.18 5.97
C VAL A 88 -15.44 -16.07 6.54
N SER A 89 -15.20 -16.63 7.73
CA SER A 89 -16.24 -17.36 8.47
C SER A 89 -17.21 -16.36 9.11
N TYR A 90 -18.48 -16.41 8.70
CA TYR A 90 -19.55 -15.63 9.32
C TYR A 90 -20.08 -16.36 10.56
N ASP A 91 -20.09 -15.67 11.70
CA ASP A 91 -20.77 -16.06 12.94
C ASP A 91 -20.46 -17.48 13.49
N ASP A 92 -19.25 -17.97 13.25
CA ASP A 92 -18.78 -19.19 13.88
C ASP A 92 -18.39 -18.89 15.34
N SER A 93 -19.36 -18.99 16.25
CA SER A 93 -19.20 -18.79 17.71
C SER A 93 -18.10 -19.65 18.37
N LYS A 94 -17.44 -20.50 17.60
CA LYS A 94 -16.37 -21.42 18.00
C LYS A 94 -14.95 -20.88 17.77
N LEU A 95 -14.75 -19.85 16.96
CA LEU A 95 -13.42 -19.32 16.67
C LEU A 95 -13.08 -18.11 17.53
N SER A 96 -11.95 -18.16 18.21
CA SER A 96 -11.39 -17.00 18.92
C SER A 96 -10.91 -15.92 17.93
N TRP A 97 -10.82 -14.67 18.39
CA TRP A 97 -10.25 -13.56 17.59
C TRP A 97 -8.90 -13.92 16.96
N PHE A 98 -8.03 -14.60 17.71
CA PHE A 98 -6.72 -15.03 17.22
C PHE A 98 -6.85 -15.99 16.03
N GLN A 99 -7.74 -16.99 16.13
CA GLN A 99 -7.99 -17.93 15.04
C GLN A 99 -8.64 -17.26 13.81
N LEU A 100 -9.46 -16.23 14.02
CA LEU A 100 -10.03 -15.44 12.92
C LEU A 100 -8.95 -14.69 12.16
N GLN A 101 -7.99 -14.04 12.85
CA GLN A 101 -6.87 -13.38 12.18
C GLN A 101 -5.99 -14.39 11.42
N LEU A 102 -5.73 -15.56 12.02
CA LEU A 102 -4.94 -16.58 11.34
C LEU A 102 -5.63 -17.15 10.08
N LYS A 103 -6.95 -17.32 10.12
CA LYS A 103 -7.70 -17.91 9.00
C LYS A 103 -8.05 -16.90 7.92
N GLY A 104 -8.33 -15.65 8.30
CA GLY A 104 -8.80 -14.59 7.39
C GLY A 104 -7.69 -13.82 6.70
N THR A 105 -6.45 -13.94 7.19
CA THR A 105 -5.29 -13.19 6.70
C THR A 105 -4.23 -14.14 6.17
N CYS A 106 -3.54 -13.75 5.09
CA CYS A 106 -2.38 -14.45 4.56
C CYS A 106 -1.20 -13.50 4.41
N ASN A 107 0.02 -14.05 4.42
CA ASN A 107 1.22 -13.29 4.13
C ASN A 107 1.54 -13.35 2.63
N ILE A 108 2.26 -12.37 2.11
CA ILE A 108 2.88 -12.46 0.79
C ILE A 108 4.23 -13.17 0.97
N ILE A 109 4.67 -13.92 -0.05
CA ILE A 109 6.00 -14.56 -0.03
C ILE A 109 7.09 -13.57 0.42
N GLU A 110 7.85 -13.98 1.43
CA GLU A 110 8.96 -13.22 1.98
C GLU A 110 10.17 -13.25 1.05
N SER A 111 10.71 -12.07 0.73
CA SER A 111 11.94 -11.92 -0.05
C SER A 111 12.48 -10.50 0.12
N PRO A 112 13.81 -10.29 0.01
CA PRO A 112 14.38 -8.94 0.15
C PRO A 112 13.73 -7.90 -0.77
N PHE A 113 13.27 -8.33 -1.95
CA PHE A 113 12.50 -7.49 -2.85
C PHE A 113 11.12 -7.17 -2.25
N ASN A 114 10.32 -8.16 -1.87
CA ASN A 114 8.97 -7.94 -1.32
C ASN A 114 9.00 -7.16 0.01
N ASP A 115 10.05 -7.32 0.81
CA ASP A 115 10.20 -6.61 2.08
C ASP A 115 10.49 -5.11 1.86
N TRP A 116 11.31 -4.78 0.87
CA TRP A 116 11.57 -3.40 0.45
C TRP A 116 10.38 -2.79 -0.27
N PHE A 117 9.84 -3.53 -1.25
CA PHE A 117 8.70 -3.16 -2.07
C PHE A 117 7.52 -2.90 -1.12
N THR A 118 6.98 -3.89 -0.42
CA THR A 118 5.79 -3.64 0.41
C THR A 118 6.06 -2.80 1.67
N GLY A 119 7.30 -2.43 1.96
CA GLY A 119 7.66 -1.76 3.21
C GLY A 119 7.47 -2.65 4.45
N HIS A 120 7.65 -3.97 4.28
CA HIS A 120 7.33 -5.05 5.23
C HIS A 120 5.84 -5.31 5.46
N LEU A 121 4.95 -4.78 4.62
CA LEU A 121 3.53 -5.13 4.68
C LEU A 121 3.22 -6.54 4.17
N ASN A 122 4.20 -7.28 3.63
CA ASN A 122 4.06 -8.70 3.31
C ASN A 122 3.82 -9.61 4.53
N PHE A 123 3.98 -9.10 5.76
CA PHE A 123 3.74 -9.78 7.03
C PHE A 123 2.38 -9.38 7.66
N GLN A 124 1.27 -9.63 6.97
CA GLN A 124 -0.06 -9.20 7.41
C GLN A 124 -0.53 -9.91 8.69
N ILE A 125 -0.23 -11.21 8.84
CA ILE A 125 -0.60 -11.97 10.04
C ILE A 125 0.06 -11.34 11.27
N GLU A 126 1.36 -11.04 11.18
CA GLU A 126 2.12 -10.35 12.22
C GLU A 126 1.58 -8.94 12.47
N HIS A 127 1.23 -8.20 11.42
CA HIS A 127 0.71 -6.84 11.54
C HIS A 127 -0.60 -6.79 12.32
N HIS A 128 -1.51 -7.74 12.06
CA HIS A 128 -2.80 -7.81 12.74
C HIS A 128 -2.71 -8.37 14.16
N LEU A 129 -1.86 -9.37 14.38
CA LEU A 129 -1.69 -10.01 15.70
C LEU A 129 -0.80 -9.20 16.64
N PHE A 130 0.22 -8.53 16.09
CA PHE A 130 1.29 -7.86 16.84
C PHE A 130 1.63 -6.50 16.22
N SER A 131 0.64 -5.61 16.15
CA SER A 131 0.77 -4.27 15.53
C SER A 131 1.91 -3.39 16.08
N THR A 132 2.39 -3.67 17.30
CA THR A 132 3.51 -2.97 17.95
C THR A 132 4.86 -3.65 17.78
N MET A 133 4.92 -4.81 17.12
CA MET A 133 6.16 -5.55 16.91
C MET A 133 7.14 -4.75 16.04
N PRO A 134 8.40 -4.59 16.46
CA PRO A 134 9.41 -3.97 15.61
C PRO A 134 9.66 -4.77 14.32
N ARG A 135 9.83 -4.08 13.19
CA ARG A 135 10.02 -4.71 11.86
C ARG A 135 11.15 -5.74 11.80
N HIS A 136 12.25 -5.52 12.53
CA HIS A 136 13.38 -6.45 12.59
C HIS A 136 13.08 -7.77 13.33
N ASN A 137 11.91 -7.89 13.98
CA ASN A 137 11.45 -9.10 14.65
C ASN A 137 10.41 -9.88 13.85
N LEU A 138 9.96 -9.37 12.69
CA LEU A 138 8.96 -10.07 11.85
C LEU A 138 9.45 -11.48 11.45
N TYR A 139 10.73 -11.62 11.10
CA TYR A 139 11.37 -12.89 10.77
C TYR A 139 11.59 -13.83 11.97
N LYS A 140 11.37 -13.36 13.20
CA LYS A 140 11.52 -14.20 14.40
C LYS A 140 10.22 -14.87 14.80
N ASN A 141 9.09 -14.49 14.21
CA ASN A 141 7.80 -15.07 14.53
C ASN A 141 7.66 -16.47 13.90
N PRO A 142 7.63 -17.56 14.70
CA PRO A 142 7.54 -18.91 14.15
C PRO A 142 6.19 -19.21 13.49
N ILE A 143 5.16 -18.38 13.72
CA ILE A 143 3.80 -18.58 13.21
C ILE A 143 3.76 -18.42 11.68
N GLY A 144 4.31 -17.33 11.13
CA GLY A 144 4.33 -17.10 9.68
C GLY A 144 5.49 -17.77 8.93
N HIS A 145 6.59 -18.08 9.61
CA HIS A 145 7.85 -18.43 8.95
C HIS A 145 7.98 -19.92 8.57
N ASN A 146 7.38 -20.82 9.35
CA ASN A 146 7.55 -22.27 9.20
C ASN A 146 6.62 -22.93 8.16
N GLY A 147 6.00 -22.14 7.28
CA GLY A 147 5.05 -22.66 6.28
C GLY A 147 3.74 -23.21 6.84
N ILE A 148 3.48 -22.98 8.14
CA ILE A 148 2.25 -23.40 8.83
C ILE A 148 1.05 -22.55 8.37
N MET A 149 1.31 -21.33 7.90
CA MET A 149 0.32 -20.32 7.57
C MET A 149 0.21 -20.08 6.05
N PRO A 150 -0.98 -19.71 5.54
CA PRO A 150 -1.19 -19.44 4.13
C PRO A 150 -0.32 -18.28 3.65
N LYS A 151 0.33 -18.49 2.51
CA LYS A 151 1.09 -17.48 1.77
C LYS A 151 0.58 -17.40 0.33
N ILE A 152 0.57 -16.20 -0.24
CA ILE A 152 0.23 -15.92 -1.64
C ILE A 152 1.43 -15.39 -2.42
#